data_AF-X7Z3N5-F1
#
_entry.id   AF-X7Z3N5-F1
#
_cell.length_a   1.000
_cell.length_b   1.000
_cell.length_c   1.000
_cell.angle_alpha   90.00
_cell.angle_beta   90.00
_cell.angle_gamma   90.00
#
_symmetry.space_group_name_H-M   'P 1'
#
loop_
_entity.id
_entity.type
_entity.pdbx_description
1 polymer ?
#
loop_
_entity_poly.entity_id
_entity_poly.type
_entity_poly.pdbx_seq_one_letter_code
_entity_poly.pdbx_strand_id
1 'polypeptide(L)'
;MVCATALSGTDTACGVARWADRLRRRPDTRLAAFRDAGDHAQPLWRRDDINPLSSSSLAGDGVSYTVASGAPGPGAAGLSLLVFDPADGHTINSYPLPQATGYPVGVSVGHDRSVVTATSEGQVYSFAPK
;
A
#
# COMPACT_ATOMS: atom_id res chain seq x y z
N MET A 1 7.13 -11.55 -13.76
CA MET A 1 6.14 -10.53 -13.34
C MET A 1 6.60 -9.98 -11.99
N VAL A 2 6.53 -8.67 -11.73
CA VAL A 2 6.87 -8.09 -10.42
C VAL A 2 5.56 -7.74 -9.71
N CYS A 3 5.37 -8.29 -8.52
CA CYS A 3 4.22 -8.01 -7.68
C CYS A 3 4.68 -7.26 -6.42
N ALA A 4 4.07 -6.11 -6.14
CA ALA A 4 4.26 -5.39 -4.89
C ALA A 4 3.14 -5.76 -3.91
N THR A 5 3.51 -6.31 -2.76
CA THR A 5 2.56 -6.82 -1.75
C THR A 5 2.87 -6.23 -0.38
N ALA A 6 1.83 -5.90 0.37
CA ALA A 6 1.92 -5.60 1.78
C ALA A 6 2.08 -6.92 2.56
N LEU A 7 3.24 -7.12 3.18
CA LEU A 7 3.49 -8.30 4.02
C LEU A 7 3.17 -7.96 5.48
N SER A 8 2.20 -8.65 6.08
CA SER A 8 1.92 -8.57 7.52
C SER A 8 2.88 -9.50 8.27
N GLY A 9 3.76 -8.95 9.09
CA GLY A 9 4.66 -9.75 9.91
C GLY A 9 3.97 -10.29 11.16
N THR A 10 3.74 -11.61 11.23
CA THR A 10 3.89 -12.41 12.46
C THR A 10 4.04 -13.88 12.10
N ASP A 11 5.22 -14.42 12.36
CA ASP A 11 5.43 -15.85 12.54
C ASP A 11 4.98 -16.22 13.98
N THR A 12 4.38 -17.40 14.13
CA THR A 12 4.02 -18.10 15.41
C THR A 12 2.71 -17.75 16.17
N ALA A 13 1.88 -18.81 16.27
CA ALA A 13 0.98 -19.25 17.36
C ALA A 13 -0.52 -18.87 17.40
N CYS A 14 -1.30 -19.95 17.39
CA CYS A 14 -2.72 -20.13 17.68
C CYS A 14 -3.09 -19.66 19.11
N GLY A 15 -4.19 -18.94 19.29
CA GLY A 15 -4.71 -18.57 20.63
C GLY A 15 -5.82 -17.51 20.59
N VAL A 16 -7.06 -17.94 20.85
CA VAL A 16 -8.34 -17.23 20.61
C VAL A 16 -8.66 -16.12 21.65
N ALA A 17 -7.72 -15.67 22.49
CA ALA A 17 -8.01 -14.74 23.59
C ALA A 17 -7.45 -13.31 23.42
N ARG A 18 -6.96 -12.91 22.24
CA ARG A 18 -6.25 -11.62 22.01
C ARG A 18 -6.98 -10.61 21.09
N TRP A 19 -8.25 -10.86 20.77
CA TRP A 19 -8.93 -10.18 19.65
C TRP A 19 -9.30 -8.71 19.89
N ALA A 20 -9.51 -8.27 21.13
CA ALA A 20 -9.94 -6.91 21.42
C ALA A 20 -8.81 -5.87 21.35
N ASP A 21 -7.59 -6.21 21.80
CA ASP A 21 -6.44 -5.29 21.75
C ASP A 21 -5.76 -5.22 20.37
N ARG A 22 -6.00 -6.22 19.52
CA ARG A 22 -5.46 -6.29 18.15
C ARG A 22 -6.10 -5.28 17.20
N LEU A 23 -7.31 -4.78 17.50
CA LEU A 23 -8.03 -3.84 16.64
C LEU A 23 -7.50 -2.40 16.70
N ARG A 24 -6.63 -2.06 17.66
CA ARG A 24 -5.93 -0.76 17.69
C ARG A 24 -4.55 -0.77 17.04
N ARG A 25 -3.99 -1.96 16.78
CA ARG A 25 -2.72 -2.10 16.05
C ARG A 25 -3.04 -2.42 14.61
N ARG A 26 -2.91 -1.43 13.73
CA ARG A 26 -2.81 -1.71 12.28
C ARG A 26 -1.71 -2.78 12.10
N PRO A 27 -1.90 -3.79 11.23
CA PRO A 27 -0.86 -4.79 11.02
C PRO A 27 0.44 -4.07 10.67
N ASP A 28 1.55 -4.54 11.22
CA ASP A 28 2.89 -4.05 10.89
C ASP A 28 3.22 -4.53 9.48
N THR A 29 2.61 -3.88 8.49
CA THR A 29 2.83 -4.14 7.08
C THR A 29 4.01 -3.32 6.60
N ARG A 30 4.81 -3.92 5.72
CA ARG A 30 5.89 -3.23 5.00
C ARG A 30 5.70 -3.43 3.51
N LEU A 31 6.08 -2.43 2.73
CA LEU A 31 6.00 -2.51 1.28
C LEU A 31 7.19 -3.32 0.76
N ALA A 32 6.93 -4.35 -0.05
CA ALA A 32 7.98 -5.17 -0.65
C ALA A 32 7.59 -5.57 -2.06
N ALA A 33 8.60 -5.83 -2.90
CA ALA A 33 8.41 -6.41 -4.21
C ALA A 33 9.07 -7.77 -4.33
N PHE A 34 8.36 -8.64 -5.03
CA PHE A 34 8.81 -9.97 -5.38
C PHE A 34 8.72 -10.15 -6.90
N ARG A 35 9.76 -10.73 -7.48
CA ARG A 35 9.71 -11.28 -8.82
C ARG A 35 9.16 -12.70 -8.73
N ASP A 36 8.13 -12.97 -9.50
CA ASP A 36 7.67 -14.33 -9.72
C ASP A 36 8.67 -15.07 -10.63
N ALA A 37 9.30 -16.12 -10.09
CA ALA A 37 10.21 -17.02 -10.82
C ALA A 37 9.51 -18.32 -11.26
N GLY A 38 8.19 -18.43 -11.06
CA GLY A 38 7.37 -19.58 -11.42
C GLY A 38 7.17 -20.56 -10.28
N ASP A 39 8.26 -21.13 -9.74
CA ASP A 39 8.23 -22.10 -8.63
C ASP A 39 8.49 -21.45 -7.26
N HIS A 40 9.04 -20.25 -7.24
CA HIS A 40 9.27 -19.46 -6.04
C HIS A 40 9.10 -17.96 -6.31
N ALA A 41 8.87 -17.22 -5.22
CA ALA A 41 8.96 -15.76 -5.23
C ALA A 41 10.39 -15.34 -4.88
N GLN A 42 11.03 -14.58 -5.77
CA GLN A 42 12.35 -14.00 -5.53
C GLN A 42 12.18 -12.59 -4.95
N PRO A 43 12.67 -12.29 -3.74
CA PRO A 43 12.61 -10.94 -3.18
C PRO A 43 13.49 -9.99 -4.00
N LEU A 44 12.96 -8.82 -4.37
CA LEU A 44 13.71 -7.78 -5.07
C LEU A 44 14.16 -6.67 -4.12
N TRP A 45 13.21 -6.12 -3.37
CA TRP A 45 13.45 -5.04 -2.43
C TRP A 45 12.35 -5.01 -1.36
N ARG A 46 12.64 -4.31 -0.26
CA ARG A 46 11.71 -4.08 0.83
C ARG A 46 11.92 -2.68 1.39
N ARG A 47 10.82 -2.03 1.75
CA ARG A 47 10.77 -0.71 2.34
C ARG A 47 10.16 -0.76 3.72
N ASP A 48 11.01 -0.46 4.70
CA ASP A 48 10.65 -0.50 6.12
C ASP A 48 10.07 0.83 6.63
N ASP A 49 10.22 1.89 5.83
CA ASP A 49 9.76 3.25 6.10
C ASP A 49 8.34 3.53 5.56
N ILE A 50 7.75 2.58 4.81
CA ILE A 50 6.40 2.66 4.28
C ILE A 50 5.50 1.61 4.93
N ASN A 51 4.38 2.09 5.45
CA ASN A 51 3.32 1.26 6.02
C ASN A 51 2.11 1.26 5.07
N PRO A 52 2.04 0.33 4.10
CA PRO A 52 0.93 0.23 3.17
C PRO A 52 -0.32 -0.28 3.90
N LEU A 53 -1.45 0.38 3.63
CA LEU A 53 -2.75 0.13 4.26
C LEU A 53 -3.76 -0.50 3.29
N SER A 54 -3.41 -0.66 2.01
CA SER A 54 -4.21 -1.33 0.99
C SER A 54 -3.35 -2.26 0.14
N SER A 55 -4.00 -3.09 -0.70
CA SER A 55 -3.33 -3.73 -1.83
C SER A 55 -2.69 -2.68 -2.74
N SER A 56 -1.59 -3.05 -3.40
CA SER A 56 -0.92 -2.21 -4.39
C SER A 56 -1.42 -2.53 -5.79
N SER A 57 -1.43 -1.54 -6.68
CA SER A 57 -1.84 -1.67 -8.07
C SER A 57 -0.74 -1.22 -9.00
N LEU A 58 -0.46 -2.03 -10.03
CA LEU A 58 0.55 -1.76 -11.04
C LEU A 58 -0.11 -1.12 -12.27
N ALA A 59 0.48 -0.03 -12.77
CA ALA A 59 0.10 0.62 -14.01
C ALA A 59 1.23 0.52 -15.03
N GLY A 60 1.08 -0.39 -15.99
CA GLY A 60 2.13 -0.68 -16.96
C GLY A 60 3.34 -1.36 -16.30
N ASP A 61 4.54 -1.02 -16.75
CA ASP A 61 5.81 -1.58 -16.28
C ASP A 61 6.57 -0.66 -15.30
N GLY A 62 6.31 0.65 -15.30
CA GLY A 62 7.12 1.63 -14.58
C GLY A 62 6.49 2.28 -13.36
N VAL A 63 5.20 2.07 -13.06
CA VAL A 63 4.52 2.81 -11.98
C VAL A 63 3.62 1.91 -11.15
N SER A 64 3.79 1.96 -9.83
CA SER A 64 2.91 1.31 -8.87
C SER A 64 2.30 2.30 -7.89
N TYR A 65 1.10 1.95 -7.41
CA TYR A 65 0.31 2.75 -6.49
C TYR A 65 -0.06 1.95 -5.25
N THR A 66 -0.05 2.59 -4.09
CA THR A 66 -0.62 2.02 -2.85
C THR A 66 -1.10 3.14 -1.95
N VAL A 67 -2.10 2.89 -1.09
CA VAL A 67 -2.42 3.84 -0.02
C VAL A 67 -1.59 3.49 1.21
N ALA A 68 -0.85 4.45 1.73
CA ALA A 68 -0.02 4.31 2.93
C ALA A 68 -0.46 5.27 4.05
N SER A 69 0.00 5.00 5.27
CA SER A 69 -0.15 5.95 6.37
C SER A 69 0.75 7.17 6.14
N GLY A 70 0.17 8.35 6.00
CA GLY A 70 0.87 9.63 5.85
C GLY A 70 1.92 9.69 4.73
N ALA A 71 2.49 10.87 4.50
CA ALA A 71 3.72 10.99 3.72
C ALA A 71 4.88 10.33 4.50
N PRO A 72 5.94 9.85 3.81
CA PRO A 72 7.13 9.33 4.49
C PRO A 72 7.70 10.37 5.46
N GLY A 73 7.67 10.08 6.76
CA GLY A 73 8.15 10.97 7.82
C GLY A 73 7.39 10.82 9.15
N PRO A 74 8.04 11.07 10.30
CA PRO A 74 7.36 10.99 11.60
C PRO A 74 6.25 12.04 11.71
N GLY A 75 5.04 11.62 12.13
CA GLY A 75 3.95 12.53 12.50
C GLY A 75 2.98 12.92 11.39
N ALA A 76 3.08 12.35 10.18
CA ALA A 76 2.08 12.57 9.13
C ALA A 76 0.77 11.82 9.46
N ALA A 77 -0.12 12.46 10.21
CA ALA A 77 -1.46 11.95 10.47
C ALA A 77 -2.28 12.00 9.15
N GLY A 78 -2.79 10.85 8.71
CA GLY A 78 -3.67 10.77 7.54
C GLY A 78 -3.38 9.59 6.63
N LEU A 79 -4.07 9.55 5.48
CA LEU A 79 -3.82 8.61 4.39
C LEU A 79 -3.15 9.35 3.23
N SER A 80 -2.33 8.66 2.45
CA SER A 80 -1.71 9.21 1.26
C SER A 80 -1.64 8.16 0.15
N LEU A 81 -1.93 8.56 -1.08
CA LEU A 81 -1.65 7.75 -2.27
C LEU A 81 -0.16 7.87 -2.58
N LEU A 82 0.58 6.79 -2.39
CA LEU A 82 1.99 6.69 -2.73
C LEU A 82 2.13 6.19 -4.18
N VAL A 83 2.98 6.87 -4.93
CA VAL A 83 3.44 6.47 -6.27
C VAL A 83 4.90 6.06 -6.17
N PHE A 84 5.23 4.87 -6.64
CA PHE A 84 6.59 4.33 -6.54
C PHE A 84 6.96 3.51 -7.77
N ASP A 85 8.26 3.41 -8.02
CA ASP A 85 8.80 2.56 -9.08
C ASP A 85 8.82 1.10 -8.59
N PRO A 86 8.17 0.15 -9.30
CA PRO A 86 8.18 -1.26 -8.91
C PRO A 86 9.57 -1.93 -9.01
N ALA A 87 10.50 -1.38 -9.79
CA ALA A 87 11.81 -1.98 -10.02
C ALA A 87 12.74 -1.87 -8.80
N ASP A 88 12.73 -0.74 -8.11
CA ASP A 88 13.63 -0.45 -6.98
C ASP A 88 12.92 0.05 -5.71
N GLY A 89 11.61 0.33 -5.78
CA GLY A 89 10.80 0.79 -4.67
C GLY A 89 10.96 2.28 -4.35
N HIS A 90 11.67 3.07 -5.15
CA HIS A 90 11.84 4.49 -4.89
C HIS A 90 10.50 5.23 -5.02
N THR A 91 10.30 6.22 -4.15
CA THR A 91 9.08 7.05 -4.21
C THR A 91 9.19 8.02 -5.39
N ILE A 92 8.25 7.93 -6.31
CA ILE A 92 8.08 8.88 -7.42
C ILE A 92 7.28 10.10 -6.93
N ASN A 93 6.18 9.86 -6.21
CA ASN A 93 5.35 10.93 -5.66
C ASN A 93 4.50 10.46 -4.46
N SER A 94 3.95 11.39 -3.70
CA SER A 94 2.98 11.13 -2.63
C SER A 94 1.90 12.20 -2.62
N TYR A 95 0.64 11.78 -2.68
CA TYR A 95 -0.51 12.66 -2.64
C TYR A 95 -1.28 12.46 -1.33
N PRO A 96 -1.37 13.47 -0.45
CA PRO A 96 -2.21 13.36 0.74
C PRO A 96 -3.68 13.17 0.31
N LEU A 97 -4.44 12.39 1.08
CA LEU A 97 -5.89 12.25 0.94
C LEU A 97 -6.55 13.14 1.99
N PRO A 98 -6.93 14.39 1.67
CA PRO A 98 -7.41 15.33 2.66
C PRO A 98 -8.72 14.85 3.25
N GLN A 99 -8.86 14.99 4.57
CA GLN A 99 -10.05 14.60 5.32
C GLN A 99 -10.40 13.10 5.22
N ALA A 100 -9.47 12.25 4.77
CA ALA A 100 -9.75 10.82 4.65
C ALA A 100 -9.99 10.18 6.03
N THR A 101 -11.14 9.54 6.19
CA THR A 101 -11.59 8.82 7.38
C THR A 101 -11.74 7.33 7.07
N GLY A 102 -11.78 6.50 8.12
CA GLY A 102 -11.87 5.05 7.99
C GLY A 102 -10.56 4.40 7.54
N TYR A 103 -10.68 3.30 6.79
CA TYR A 103 -9.57 2.55 6.21
C TYR A 103 -9.66 2.54 4.68
N PRO A 104 -8.52 2.57 3.96
CA PRO A 104 -8.54 2.48 2.50
C PRO A 104 -8.97 1.08 2.06
N VAL A 105 -9.77 1.00 1.00
CA VAL A 105 -10.28 -0.28 0.49
C VAL A 105 -9.47 -0.81 -0.70
N GLY A 106 -8.72 0.05 -1.39
CA GLY A 106 -7.90 -0.34 -2.53
C GLY A 106 -7.61 0.80 -3.49
N VAL A 107 -6.80 0.50 -4.51
CA VAL A 107 -6.49 1.40 -5.61
C VAL A 107 -6.88 0.72 -6.92
N SER A 108 -7.63 1.42 -7.77
CA SER A 108 -8.01 0.97 -9.11
C SER A 108 -7.33 1.85 -10.15
N VAL A 109 -6.83 1.24 -11.23
CA VAL A 109 -6.21 1.93 -12.36
C VAL A 109 -7.09 1.73 -13.59
N GLY A 110 -7.59 2.83 -14.16
CA GLY A 110 -8.37 2.84 -15.40
C GLY A 110 -7.50 2.66 -16.64
N HIS A 111 -8.10 2.25 -17.75
CA HIS A 111 -7.40 2.13 -19.04
C HIS A 111 -6.90 3.49 -19.58
N ASP A 112 -7.56 4.58 -19.19
CA ASP A 112 -7.15 5.95 -19.45
C ASP A 112 -6.02 6.43 -18.52
N ARG A 113 -5.48 5.53 -17.69
CA ARG A 113 -4.48 5.78 -16.64
C ARG A 113 -5.00 6.61 -15.47
N SER A 114 -6.32 6.82 -15.36
CA SER A 114 -6.90 7.38 -14.14
C SER A 114 -6.65 6.45 -12.95
N VAL A 115 -6.42 7.04 -11.78
CA VAL A 115 -6.19 6.28 -10.54
C VAL A 115 -7.28 6.67 -9.55
N VAL A 116 -7.99 5.67 -9.02
CA VAL A 116 -9.07 5.86 -8.06
C VAL A 116 -8.75 5.12 -6.78
N THR A 117 -8.93 5.78 -5.63
CA THR A 117 -8.87 5.15 -4.31
C THR A 117 -10.10 5.53 -3.50
N ALA A 118 -10.55 4.60 -2.68
CA ALA A 118 -11.72 4.82 -1.81
C ALA A 118 -11.43 4.45 -0.36
N THR A 119 -12.23 5.00 0.55
CA THR A 119 -12.23 4.65 1.97
C THR A 119 -13.51 3.92 2.36
N SER A 120 -13.46 3.18 3.48
CA SER A 120 -14.60 2.48 4.06
C SER A 120 -15.77 3.39 4.43
N GLU A 121 -15.50 4.68 4.66
CA GLU A 121 -16.49 5.72 4.96
C GLU A 121 -17.11 6.34 3.68
N GLY A 122 -16.83 5.76 2.51
CA GLY A 122 -17.46 6.15 1.24
C GLY A 122 -16.81 7.34 0.55
N GLN A 123 -15.63 7.78 0.98
CA GLN A 123 -14.90 8.85 0.30
C GLN A 123 -14.18 8.26 -0.91
N VAL A 124 -14.23 8.97 -2.05
CA VAL A 124 -13.61 8.56 -3.31
C VAL A 124 -12.72 9.68 -3.83
N TYR A 125 -11.48 9.34 -4.16
CA TYR A 125 -10.49 10.25 -4.72
C TYR A 125 -10.08 9.76 -6.10
N SER A 126 -10.03 10.67 -7.07
CA SER A 126 -9.61 10.39 -8.44
C SER A 126 -8.41 11.26 -8.82
N PHE A 127 -7.43 10.65 -9.46
CA PHE A 127 -6.20 11.28 -9.92
C PHE A 127 -6.05 11.01 -11.42
N ALA A 128 -5.73 12.06 -12.17
CA ALA A 128 -5.43 11.99 -13.59
C ALA A 128 -3.95 12.33 -13.80
N PRO A 129 -3.09 11.35 -14.10
CA PRO A 129 -1.71 11.61 -14.52
C PRO A 129 -1.73 12.48 -15.79
N LYS A 130 -0.92 13.54 -15.80
CA LYS A 130 -0.69 14.39 -16.99
C LYS A 130 0.56 13.93 -17.73
#